data_AF-A0A7S1N4W5-F1
#
_entry.id   AF-A0A7S1N4W5-F1
#
_cell.length_a   1.000
_cell.length_b   1.000
_cell.length_c   1.000
_cell.angle_alpha   90.00
_cell.angle_beta   90.00
_cell.angle_gamma   90.00
#
_symmetry.space_group_name_H-M   'P 1'
#
loop_
_entity.id
_entity.type
_entity.pdbx_description
1 polymer ?
#
loop_
_entity_poly.entity_id
_entity_poly.type
_entity_poly.pdbx_seq_one_letter_code
_entity_poly.pdbx_strand_id
1 'polypeptide(L)'
;REKMMRRPGAPPPPPPPPPPTREPRPTREPRNELAVLKEDLKTVKEQLRTETDNLKTAKEQLRKEKFHKQLQFPWGFLDPNIWRSADITDVMLPTDVSKAGEDGSHQAVFFVHLRAREHTGIVTLKFLTKDEPARIFYADCVYTLLGLSTPRFRIVPRGSEEWNCVKECVERKRASYEDAAKQFMGKWEKTTIGALMVMDYVKGGKAQDALGALAASEASNRQVTQTFEQVGRMLVGDLLTYNCDRFALPPHWGEGNEGNS
;
A
#
# COMPACT_ATOMS: atom_id res chain seq x y z
N ARG A 1 -30.57 56.70 -77.30
CA ARG A 1 -31.46 57.46 -78.21
C ARG A 1 -32.72 56.63 -78.36
N GLU A 2 -33.89 57.26 -78.20
CA GLU A 2 -35.22 56.75 -78.55
C GLU A 2 -35.74 55.49 -77.84
N LYS A 3 -37.04 55.31 -77.60
CA LYS A 3 -38.23 56.18 -77.44
C LYS A 3 -39.36 55.15 -77.24
N MET A 4 -40.31 55.49 -76.37
CA MET A 4 -41.76 55.24 -76.58
C MET A 4 -42.24 53.78 -76.66
N MET A 5 -43.45 53.42 -76.22
CA MET A 5 -44.60 54.19 -75.78
C MET A 5 -45.55 53.24 -75.02
N ARG A 6 -46.26 53.83 -74.05
CA ARG A 6 -47.66 53.60 -73.63
C ARG A 6 -48.08 52.17 -73.24
N ARG A 7 -48.80 52.06 -72.12
CA ARG A 7 -50.27 52.10 -72.15
C ARG A 7 -50.87 52.17 -70.73
N PRO A 8 -52.18 52.52 -70.64
CA PRO A 8 -52.80 53.15 -69.48
C PRO A 8 -53.65 52.21 -68.63
N GLY A 9 -54.03 52.72 -67.45
CA GLY A 9 -55.23 52.33 -66.71
C GLY A 9 -54.92 51.56 -65.43
N ALA A 10 -54.82 52.26 -64.29
CA ALA A 10 -54.74 51.61 -62.99
C ALA A 10 -56.16 51.50 -62.39
N PRO A 11 -56.66 50.29 -62.10
CA PRO A 11 -57.88 50.04 -61.32
C PRO A 11 -57.58 50.14 -59.79
N PRO A 12 -58.59 50.05 -58.92
CA PRO A 12 -58.69 50.80 -57.65
C PRO A 12 -57.76 50.31 -56.54
N PRO A 13 -57.58 51.09 -55.45
CA PRO A 13 -56.76 50.67 -54.32
C PRO A 13 -57.39 49.46 -53.60
N PRO A 14 -56.59 48.43 -53.26
CA PRO A 14 -57.04 47.32 -52.43
C PRO A 14 -57.32 47.77 -50.98
N PRO A 15 -58.19 47.07 -50.25
CA PRO A 15 -58.50 47.36 -48.85
C PRO A 15 -57.24 47.27 -47.95
N PRO A 16 -57.23 47.96 -46.80
CA PRO A 16 -56.10 47.93 -45.87
C PRO A 16 -55.82 46.49 -45.39
N PRO A 17 -54.54 46.13 -45.21
CA PRO A 17 -54.17 44.79 -44.77
C PRO A 17 -54.77 44.49 -43.39
N PRO A 18 -55.22 43.25 -43.15
CA PRO A 18 -55.66 42.83 -41.83
C PRO A 18 -54.50 42.98 -40.81
N PRO A 19 -54.79 43.28 -39.54
CA PRO A 19 -53.76 43.42 -38.52
C PRO A 19 -52.90 42.16 -38.45
N PRO A 20 -51.58 42.30 -38.22
CA PRO A 20 -50.67 41.16 -38.20
C PRO A 20 -51.14 40.13 -37.18
N THR A 21 -51.37 38.92 -37.66
CA THR A 21 -51.65 37.74 -36.84
C THR A 21 -50.47 37.62 -35.87
N ARG A 22 -50.72 37.82 -34.57
CA ARG A 22 -49.69 37.57 -33.56
C ARG A 22 -49.30 36.10 -33.67
N GLU A 23 -48.09 35.84 -34.16
CA GLU A 23 -47.52 34.50 -34.12
C GLU A 23 -47.58 33.99 -32.67
N PRO A 24 -48.03 32.74 -32.45
CA PRO A 24 -48.02 32.15 -31.12
C PRO A 24 -46.57 32.12 -30.63
N ARG A 25 -46.33 32.88 -29.56
CA ARG A 25 -45.04 32.92 -28.86
C ARG A 25 -44.66 31.48 -28.50
N PRO A 26 -43.49 30.96 -28.94
CA PRO A 26 -43.12 29.57 -28.70
C PRO A 26 -43.15 29.30 -27.19
N THR A 27 -43.91 28.28 -26.83
CA THR A 27 -44.11 27.79 -25.47
C THR A 27 -42.75 27.42 -24.87
N ARG A 28 -42.50 27.92 -23.65
CA ARG A 28 -41.27 27.71 -22.89
C ARG A 28 -41.08 26.22 -22.56
N GLU A 29 -40.33 25.48 -23.36
CA GLU A 29 -39.80 24.15 -22.98
C GLU A 29 -38.31 24.07 -22.53
N PRO A 30 -37.49 25.14 -22.35
CA PRO A 30 -36.07 24.95 -22.00
C PRO A 30 -35.83 24.58 -20.53
N ARG A 31 -36.86 24.54 -19.67
CA ARG A 31 -36.70 24.26 -18.23
C ARG A 31 -36.57 22.76 -17.91
N ASN A 32 -37.26 21.90 -18.66
CA ASN A 32 -37.19 20.45 -18.44
C ASN A 32 -35.88 19.87 -18.99
N GLU A 33 -35.45 20.31 -20.17
CA GLU A 33 -34.17 19.89 -20.75
C GLU A 33 -32.98 20.28 -19.85
N LEU A 34 -33.00 21.49 -19.28
CA LEU A 34 -31.95 21.93 -18.36
C LEU A 34 -31.93 21.11 -17.05
N ALA A 35 -33.07 20.63 -16.58
CA ALA A 35 -33.14 19.77 -15.40
C ALA A 35 -32.57 18.37 -15.68
N VAL A 36 -32.92 17.79 -16.84
CA VAL A 36 -32.38 16.50 -17.30
C VAL A 36 -30.87 16.58 -17.48
N LEU A 37 -30.37 17.60 -18.19
CA LEU A 37 -28.93 17.81 -18.38
C LEU A 37 -28.14 18.00 -17.09
N LYS A 38 -28.75 18.59 -16.05
CA LYS A 38 -28.13 18.74 -14.73
C LYS A 38 -28.01 17.41 -14.00
N GLU A 39 -29.04 16.57 -14.07
CA GLU A 39 -29.00 15.25 -13.45
C GLU A 39 -28.05 14.30 -14.19
N ASP A 40 -28.01 14.38 -15.53
CA ASP A 40 -27.03 13.67 -16.35
C ASP A 40 -25.59 14.11 -16.00
N LEU A 41 -25.34 15.41 -15.89
CA LEU A 41 -24.02 15.93 -15.50
C LEU A 41 -23.59 15.43 -14.11
N LYS A 42 -24.53 15.36 -13.17
CA LYS A 42 -24.28 14.83 -11.82
C LYS A 42 -23.96 13.34 -11.86
N THR A 43 -24.70 12.57 -12.65
CA THR A 43 -24.47 11.13 -12.85
C THR A 43 -23.09 10.87 -13.48
N VAL A 44 -22.74 11.61 -14.54
CA VAL A 44 -21.43 11.51 -15.20
C VAL A 44 -20.29 11.88 -14.25
N LYS A 45 -20.46 12.90 -13.39
CA LYS A 45 -19.45 13.26 -12.38
C LYS A 45 -19.24 12.14 -11.36
N GLU A 46 -20.31 11.50 -10.90
CA GLU A 46 -20.20 10.41 -9.93
C GLU A 46 -19.58 9.15 -10.55
N GLN A 47 -19.93 8.84 -11.80
CA GLN A 47 -19.28 7.78 -12.57
C GLN A 47 -17.79 8.07 -12.78
N LEU A 48 -17.43 9.31 -13.16
CA LEU A 48 -16.03 9.71 -13.33
C LEU A 48 -15.25 9.58 -12.02
N ARG A 49 -15.84 9.95 -10.89
CA ARG A 49 -15.24 9.78 -9.56
C ARG A 49 -15.01 8.29 -9.26
N THR A 50 -16.03 7.46 -9.45
CA THR A 50 -15.96 6.00 -9.21
C THR A 50 -14.88 5.35 -10.09
N GLU A 51 -14.84 5.68 -11.38
CA GLU A 51 -13.81 5.18 -12.31
C GLU A 51 -12.41 5.68 -11.94
N THR A 52 -12.29 6.92 -11.47
CA THR A 52 -11.00 7.45 -10.99
C THR A 52 -10.51 6.69 -9.76
N ASP A 53 -11.40 6.40 -8.82
CA ASP A 53 -11.10 5.62 -7.61
C ASP A 53 -10.77 4.16 -7.94
N ASN A 54 -11.48 3.55 -8.89
CA ASN A 54 -11.20 2.21 -9.41
C ASN A 54 -9.83 2.16 -10.11
N LEU A 55 -9.52 3.13 -10.98
CA LEU A 55 -8.23 3.22 -11.66
C LEU A 55 -7.08 3.41 -10.65
N LYS A 56 -7.28 4.22 -9.60
CA LYS A 56 -6.30 4.38 -8.52
C LYS A 56 -6.06 3.07 -7.79
N THR A 57 -7.13 2.34 -7.47
CA THR A 57 -7.07 1.03 -6.82
C THR A 57 -6.34 -0.01 -7.68
N ALA A 58 -6.69 -0.10 -8.97
CA ALA A 58 -6.07 -1.02 -9.92
C ALA A 58 -4.58 -0.71 -10.15
N LYS A 59 -4.20 0.58 -10.24
CA LYS A 59 -2.79 0.99 -10.33
C LYS A 59 -1.99 0.57 -9.09
N GLU A 60 -2.56 0.74 -7.91
CA GLU A 60 -1.94 0.33 -6.65
C GLU A 60 -1.80 -1.20 -6.54
N GLN A 61 -2.82 -1.95 -6.97
CA GLN A 61 -2.74 -3.42 -7.06
C GLN A 61 -1.65 -3.86 -8.05
N LEU A 62 -1.60 -3.27 -9.24
CA LEU A 62 -0.58 -3.58 -10.24
C LEU A 62 0.84 -3.23 -9.75
N ARG A 63 0.99 -2.12 -9.01
CA ARG A 63 2.25 -1.75 -8.37
C ARG A 63 2.66 -2.80 -7.35
N LYS A 64 1.75 -3.25 -6.47
CA LYS A 64 1.99 -4.34 -5.50
C LYS A 64 2.41 -5.63 -6.17
N GLU A 65 1.71 -6.05 -7.22
CA GLU A 65 2.07 -7.25 -7.96
C GLU A 65 3.45 -7.14 -8.60
N LYS A 66 3.78 -6.00 -9.22
CA LYS A 66 5.10 -5.76 -9.80
C LYS A 66 6.20 -5.78 -8.75
N PHE A 67 5.92 -5.17 -7.59
CA PHE A 67 6.83 -5.18 -6.45
C PHE A 67 7.12 -6.62 -6.01
N HIS A 68 6.10 -7.44 -5.75
CA HIS A 68 6.28 -8.84 -5.31
C HIS A 68 6.82 -9.80 -6.38
N LYS A 69 6.81 -9.39 -7.66
CA LYS A 69 7.44 -10.11 -8.77
C LYS A 69 8.95 -9.83 -8.89
N GLN A 70 9.47 -8.77 -8.29
CA GLN A 70 10.90 -8.48 -8.29
C GLN A 70 11.65 -9.41 -7.31
N LEU A 71 12.77 -9.95 -7.79
CA LEU A 71 13.54 -11.02 -7.14
C LEU A 71 14.07 -10.62 -5.76
N GLN A 72 14.24 -11.61 -4.90
CA GLN A 72 14.96 -11.48 -3.63
C GLN A 72 16.38 -10.99 -3.91
N PHE A 73 16.85 -10.03 -3.12
CA PHE A 73 18.18 -9.45 -3.26
C PHE A 73 19.23 -10.55 -3.01
N PRO A 74 20.04 -10.94 -4.01
CA PRO A 74 21.04 -11.98 -3.81
C PRO A 74 22.20 -11.42 -2.97
N TRP A 75 22.34 -11.92 -1.74
CA TRP A 75 23.47 -11.92 -0.77
C TRP A 75 24.34 -10.65 -0.54
N GLY A 76 24.31 -9.61 -1.39
CA GLY A 76 25.12 -8.40 -1.26
C GLY A 76 24.62 -7.40 -0.22
N PHE A 77 23.43 -7.57 0.35
CA PHE A 77 22.85 -6.62 1.30
C PHE A 77 23.49 -6.65 2.70
N LEU A 78 24.30 -7.67 3.04
CA LEU A 78 25.10 -7.65 4.28
C LEU A 78 26.27 -6.66 4.23
N ASP A 79 26.60 -6.10 3.07
CA ASP A 79 27.59 -5.02 2.98
C ASP A 79 27.00 -3.73 3.60
N PRO A 80 27.59 -3.19 4.70
CA PRO A 80 27.22 -1.88 5.25
C PRO A 80 27.36 -0.75 4.24
N ASN A 81 28.23 -0.89 3.25
CA ASN A 81 28.48 0.12 2.24
C ASN A 81 27.45 0.11 1.10
N ILE A 82 26.54 -0.88 1.07
CA ILE A 82 25.55 -0.97 0.00
C ILE A 82 24.73 0.31 -0.10
N TRP A 83 24.38 0.90 1.05
CA TRP A 83 23.59 2.12 1.15
C TRP A 83 24.24 3.36 0.52
N ARG A 84 25.57 3.41 0.45
CA ARG A 84 26.30 4.51 -0.20
C ARG A 84 26.07 4.53 -1.71
N SER A 85 25.89 3.35 -2.30
CA SER A 85 25.71 3.18 -3.75
C SER A 85 24.30 2.75 -4.14
N ALA A 86 23.44 2.46 -3.17
CA ALA A 86 22.08 2.05 -3.40
C ALA A 86 21.21 3.24 -3.81
N ASP A 87 20.38 2.99 -4.82
CA ASP A 87 19.25 3.82 -5.18
C ASP A 87 17.96 3.15 -4.71
N ILE A 88 17.15 3.88 -3.95
CA ILE A 88 15.80 3.44 -3.58
C ILE A 88 14.88 3.75 -4.75
N THR A 89 14.31 2.71 -5.36
CA THR A 89 13.42 2.85 -6.51
C THR A 89 11.95 2.67 -6.15
N ASP A 90 11.65 2.15 -4.95
CA ASP A 90 10.29 2.14 -4.42
C ASP A 90 10.30 1.98 -2.89
N VAL A 91 9.29 2.56 -2.22
CA VAL A 91 9.00 2.37 -0.78
C VAL A 91 7.52 2.06 -0.63
N MET A 92 7.21 0.93 -0.01
CA MET A 92 5.85 0.46 0.24
C MET A 92 5.58 0.27 1.72
N LEU A 93 4.36 0.61 2.12
CA LEU A 93 3.80 0.30 3.43
C LEU A 93 2.91 -0.96 3.31
N PRO A 94 2.83 -1.79 4.37
CA PRO A 94 1.85 -2.86 4.42
C PRO A 94 0.44 -2.30 4.24
N THR A 95 -0.39 -2.98 3.44
CA THR A 95 -1.75 -2.54 3.09
C THR A 95 -2.66 -2.30 4.30
N ASP A 96 -2.36 -2.95 5.44
CA ASP A 96 -3.17 -2.91 6.66
C ASP A 96 -2.86 -1.71 7.58
N VAL A 97 -1.84 -0.90 7.27
CA VAL A 97 -1.41 0.22 8.12
C VAL A 97 -2.43 1.38 8.14
N SER A 98 -3.35 1.44 7.19
CA SER A 98 -4.45 2.42 7.23
C SER A 98 -5.49 2.15 8.32
N LYS A 99 -5.45 0.97 8.98
CA LYS A 99 -6.31 0.60 10.12
C LYS A 99 -5.55 0.48 11.45
N ALA A 100 -4.23 0.62 11.45
CA ALA A 100 -3.47 0.70 12.69
C ALA A 100 -3.78 2.06 13.33
N GLY A 101 -4.59 2.04 14.39
CA GLY A 101 -5.02 3.22 15.11
C GLY A 101 -3.86 4.12 15.56
N GLU A 102 -4.21 5.35 15.97
CA GLU A 102 -3.31 6.38 16.49
C GLU A 102 -2.41 5.92 17.66
N ASP A 103 -2.69 4.75 18.24
CA ASP A 103 -2.00 4.17 19.39
C ASP A 103 -0.57 3.67 19.13
N GLY A 104 -0.04 3.85 17.90
CA GLY A 104 1.41 3.77 17.66
C GLY A 104 2.07 2.39 17.87
N SER A 105 1.31 1.34 18.17
CA SER A 105 1.81 0.03 18.58
C SER A 105 2.20 -0.89 17.41
N HIS A 106 1.66 -0.66 16.21
CA HIS A 106 2.13 -1.34 15.01
C HIS A 106 3.35 -0.60 14.43
N GLN A 107 4.53 -1.13 14.78
CA GLN A 107 5.82 -0.80 14.21
C GLN A 107 5.76 -0.92 12.68
N ALA A 108 5.43 0.19 12.01
CA ALA A 108 5.50 0.30 10.55
C ALA A 108 6.77 -0.38 10.03
N VAL A 109 6.54 -1.52 9.41
CA VAL A 109 7.49 -2.23 8.59
C VAL A 109 7.45 -1.54 7.22
N PHE A 110 8.60 -1.26 6.64
CA PHE A 110 8.70 -0.62 5.34
C PHE A 110 9.37 -1.57 4.37
N PHE A 111 8.78 -1.74 3.19
CA PHE A 111 9.40 -2.53 2.13
C PHE A 111 10.08 -1.58 1.16
N VAL A 112 11.38 -1.76 0.96
CA VAL A 112 12.20 -0.86 0.16
C VAL A 112 12.78 -1.65 -0.99
N HIS A 113 12.47 -1.22 -2.22
CA HIS A 113 13.12 -1.75 -3.40
C HIS A 113 14.47 -1.04 -3.58
N LEU A 114 15.54 -1.79 -3.43
CA LEU A 114 16.91 -1.33 -3.55
C LEU A 114 17.50 -1.73 -4.89
N ARG A 115 18.25 -0.82 -5.49
CA ARG A 115 19.11 -1.06 -6.65
C ARG A 115 20.50 -0.59 -6.30
N ALA A 116 21.46 -1.50 -6.14
CA ALA A 116 22.84 -1.17 -5.83
C ALA A 116 23.79 -1.96 -6.74
N ARG A 117 24.59 -1.25 -7.56
CA ARG A 117 25.53 -1.84 -8.54
C ARG A 117 24.88 -2.98 -9.36
N GLU A 118 25.18 -4.23 -9.03
CA GLU A 118 24.75 -5.45 -9.73
C GLU A 118 23.53 -6.14 -9.08
N HIS A 119 23.02 -5.59 -7.98
CA HIS A 119 21.96 -6.21 -7.19
C HIS A 119 20.71 -5.34 -7.17
N THR A 120 19.58 -5.99 -7.42
CA THR A 120 18.24 -5.42 -7.26
C THR A 120 17.39 -6.37 -6.42
N GLY A 121 16.49 -5.80 -5.63
CA GLY A 121 15.57 -6.59 -4.83
C GLY A 121 14.98 -5.80 -3.67
N ILE A 122 14.17 -6.50 -2.89
CA ILE A 122 13.39 -5.88 -1.81
C ILE A 122 14.03 -6.22 -0.47
N VAL A 123 14.17 -5.20 0.37
CA VAL A 123 14.50 -5.35 1.79
C VAL A 123 13.37 -4.81 2.64
N THR A 124 13.32 -5.32 3.86
CA THR A 124 12.36 -4.92 4.88
C THR A 124 13.09 -4.09 5.93
N LEU A 125 12.64 -2.86 6.16
CA LEU A 125 13.13 -1.97 7.21
C LEU A 125 12.12 -1.93 8.35
N LYS A 126 12.60 -2.13 9.58
CA LYS A 126 11.76 -2.07 10.78
C LYS A 126 12.49 -1.30 11.87
N PHE A 127 11.86 -0.27 12.41
CA PHE A 127 12.41 0.44 13.56
C PHE A 127 12.26 -0.39 14.83
N LEU A 128 13.33 -0.43 15.62
CA LEU A 128 13.39 -1.12 16.89
C LEU A 128 13.58 -0.10 18.03
N THR A 129 12.85 -0.31 19.11
CA THR A 129 13.09 0.31 20.41
C THR A 129 14.40 -0.21 21.02
N LYS A 130 14.86 0.36 22.14
CA LYS A 130 16.19 0.08 22.70
C LYS A 130 16.40 -1.39 23.10
N ASP A 131 15.36 -2.07 23.56
CA ASP A 131 15.47 -3.43 24.13
C ASP A 131 15.18 -4.54 23.12
N GLU A 132 14.56 -4.19 21.99
CA GLU A 132 14.19 -5.15 20.95
C GLU A 132 15.37 -5.82 20.23
N PRO A 133 16.49 -5.13 19.92
CA PRO A 133 17.64 -5.75 19.27
C PRO A 133 18.12 -7.02 19.94
N ALA A 134 18.28 -6.99 21.26
CA ALA A 134 18.76 -8.13 22.05
C ALA A 134 17.73 -9.27 22.03
N ARG A 135 16.44 -8.96 22.18
CA ARG A 135 15.34 -9.94 22.13
C ARG A 135 15.28 -10.63 20.77
N ILE A 136 15.37 -9.87 19.68
CA ILE A 136 15.36 -10.40 18.31
C ILE A 136 16.57 -11.30 18.07
N PHE A 137 17.77 -10.87 18.46
CA PHE A 137 18.98 -11.66 18.30
C PHE A 137 18.93 -12.96 19.10
N TYR A 138 18.49 -12.92 20.36
CA TYR A 138 18.30 -14.11 21.18
C TYR A 138 17.28 -15.06 20.55
N ALA A 139 16.14 -14.54 20.11
CA ALA A 139 15.12 -15.32 19.46
C ALA A 139 15.64 -16.01 18.18
N ASP A 140 16.36 -15.29 17.33
CA ASP A 140 16.97 -15.85 16.12
C ASP A 140 17.94 -17.00 16.42
N CYS A 141 18.78 -16.85 17.45
CA CYS A 141 19.67 -17.93 17.91
C CYS A 141 18.87 -19.18 18.30
N VAL A 142 17.80 -19.01 19.08
CA VAL A 142 16.93 -20.12 19.50
C VAL A 142 16.26 -20.79 18.29
N TYR A 143 15.70 -20.01 17.36
CA TYR A 143 15.05 -20.57 16.16
C TYR A 143 16.03 -21.29 15.24
N THR A 144 17.25 -20.75 15.09
CA THR A 144 18.31 -21.40 14.32
C THR A 144 18.71 -22.74 14.94
N LEU A 145 18.85 -22.82 16.27
CA LEU A 145 19.13 -24.07 16.98
C LEU A 145 18.03 -25.12 16.81
N LEU A 146 16.78 -24.68 16.70
CA LEU A 146 15.63 -25.56 16.41
C LEU A 146 15.53 -25.96 14.93
N GLY A 147 16.49 -25.52 14.09
CA GLY A 147 16.52 -25.81 12.67
C GLY A 147 15.38 -25.14 11.90
N LEU A 148 14.90 -23.99 12.38
CA LEU A 148 13.92 -23.17 11.69
C LEU A 148 14.61 -22.14 10.82
N SER A 149 14.08 -21.95 9.61
CA SER A 149 14.56 -20.88 8.72
C SER A 149 13.97 -19.56 9.18
N THR A 150 14.81 -18.68 9.72
CA THR A 150 14.45 -17.29 9.99
C THR A 150 14.83 -16.40 8.80
N PRO A 151 14.11 -15.28 8.59
CA PRO A 151 14.59 -14.26 7.66
C PRO A 151 15.94 -13.76 8.16
N ARG A 152 16.93 -13.67 7.26
CA ARG A 152 18.20 -13.04 7.63
C ARG A 152 17.96 -11.57 7.90
N PHE A 153 18.62 -11.06 8.93
CA PHE A 153 18.57 -9.65 9.28
C PHE A 153 19.92 -9.16 9.77
N ARG A 154 20.05 -7.83 9.79
CA ARG A 154 21.09 -7.12 10.51
C ARG A 154 20.48 -5.98 11.30
N ILE A 155 21.15 -5.61 12.38
CA ILE A 155 20.74 -4.52 13.25
C ILE A 155 21.69 -3.36 13.01
N VAL A 156 21.12 -2.21 12.66
CA VAL A 156 21.83 -0.96 12.39
C VAL A 156 21.60 -0.02 13.58
N PRO A 157 22.58 0.15 14.47
CA PRO A 157 22.43 0.99 15.66
C PRO A 157 22.18 2.45 15.30
N ARG A 158 21.37 3.15 16.09
CA ARG A 158 21.14 4.59 15.92
C ARG A 158 22.47 5.35 15.99
N GLY A 159 22.68 6.26 15.04
CA GLY A 159 23.87 7.12 14.99
C GLY A 159 25.11 6.45 14.40
N SER A 160 25.04 5.18 14.01
CA SER A 160 26.09 4.54 13.21
C SER A 160 26.22 5.20 11.84
N GLU A 161 27.36 5.00 11.17
CA GLU A 161 27.55 5.48 9.80
C GLU A 161 26.49 4.91 8.85
N GLU A 162 26.20 3.61 8.95
CA GLU A 162 25.17 2.96 8.15
C GLU A 162 23.78 3.56 8.39
N TRP A 163 23.43 3.85 9.65
CA TRP A 163 22.18 4.53 9.99
C TRP A 163 22.02 5.84 9.22
N ASN A 164 23.07 6.68 9.20
CA ASN A 164 23.05 7.93 8.48
C ASN A 164 22.95 7.72 6.95
N CYS A 165 23.66 6.72 6.40
CA CYS A 165 23.54 6.39 4.99
C CYS A 165 22.13 5.95 4.59
N VAL A 166 21.45 5.13 5.42
CA VAL A 166 20.05 4.74 5.18
C VAL A 166 19.15 5.97 5.18
N LYS A 167 19.34 6.87 6.16
CA LYS A 167 18.58 8.12 6.28
C LYS A 167 18.70 8.96 5.00
N GLU A 168 19.93 9.24 4.58
CA GLU A 168 20.22 10.04 3.39
C GLU A 168 19.65 9.39 2.12
N CYS A 169 19.71 8.07 2.03
CA CYS A 169 19.15 7.33 0.90
C CYS A 169 17.63 7.51 0.81
N VAL A 170 16.91 7.41 1.93
CA VAL A 170 15.46 7.63 1.97
C VAL A 170 15.10 9.10 1.76
N GLU A 171 15.85 10.04 2.37
CA GLU A 171 15.63 11.49 2.22
C GLU A 171 15.77 11.96 0.77
N ARG A 172 16.77 11.46 0.03
CA ARG A 172 16.95 11.77 -1.40
C ARG A 172 15.73 11.43 -2.25
N LYS A 173 14.90 10.48 -1.80
CA LYS A 173 13.71 10.00 -2.50
C LYS A 173 12.40 10.47 -1.90
N ARG A 174 12.44 11.34 -0.89
CA ARG A 174 11.26 11.87 -0.20
C ARG A 174 10.26 12.55 -1.14
N ALA A 175 10.75 13.21 -2.19
CA ALA A 175 9.90 13.86 -3.20
C ALA A 175 9.15 12.86 -4.10
N SER A 176 9.61 11.62 -4.22
CA SER A 176 9.05 10.60 -5.13
C SER A 176 8.02 9.67 -4.47
N TYR A 177 8.03 9.56 -3.13
CA TYR A 177 7.21 8.58 -2.39
C TYR A 177 6.50 9.25 -1.21
N GLU A 178 5.83 10.39 -1.47
CA GLU A 178 5.42 11.36 -0.45
C GLU A 178 4.87 10.73 0.83
N ASP A 179 3.91 9.80 0.77
CA ASP A 179 3.27 9.30 1.98
C ASP A 179 4.12 8.29 2.76
N ALA A 180 4.73 7.31 2.07
CA ALA A 180 5.52 6.28 2.73
C ALA A 180 6.85 6.84 3.27
N ALA A 181 7.52 7.70 2.51
CA ALA A 181 8.74 8.36 2.93
C ALA A 181 8.48 9.37 4.07
N LYS A 182 7.39 10.14 4.03
CA LYS A 182 7.00 11.03 5.16
C LYS A 182 6.75 10.22 6.43
N GLN A 183 6.05 9.09 6.35
CA GLN A 183 5.83 8.21 7.51
C GLN A 183 7.13 7.60 8.03
N PHE A 184 8.02 7.17 7.14
CA PHE A 184 9.34 6.66 7.53
C PHE A 184 10.14 7.70 8.28
N MET A 185 10.25 8.91 7.74
CA MET A 185 11.01 10.01 8.35
C MET A 185 10.38 10.48 9.67
N GLY A 186 9.04 10.57 9.73
CA GLY A 186 8.33 10.91 10.96
C GLY A 186 8.55 9.89 12.08
N LYS A 187 8.79 8.62 11.74
CA LYS A 187 9.25 7.63 12.73
C LYS A 187 10.73 7.78 13.05
N TRP A 188 11.59 7.95 12.04
CA TRP A 188 13.04 8.10 12.20
C TRP A 188 13.44 9.14 13.27
N GLU A 189 12.71 10.25 13.34
CA GLU A 189 12.95 11.35 14.27
C GLU A 189 12.59 11.01 15.74
N LYS A 190 11.81 9.97 16.00
CA LYS A 190 11.41 9.57 17.36
C LYS A 190 12.62 9.13 18.19
N THR A 191 12.72 9.64 19.40
CA THR A 191 13.83 9.37 20.34
C THR A 191 13.77 7.98 20.98
N THR A 192 12.60 7.33 20.95
CA THR A 192 12.38 5.98 21.49
C THR A 192 13.02 4.88 20.64
N ILE A 193 13.42 5.19 19.41
CA ILE A 193 14.04 4.24 18.49
C ILE A 193 15.54 4.10 18.83
N GLY A 194 15.95 2.88 19.15
CA GLY A 194 17.34 2.53 19.46
C GLY A 194 18.12 1.98 18.27
N ALA A 195 17.43 1.33 17.32
CA ALA A 195 18.07 0.74 16.14
C ALA A 195 17.10 0.59 14.97
N LEU A 196 17.65 0.27 13.80
CA LEU A 196 16.92 -0.12 12.60
C LEU A 196 17.27 -1.56 12.29
N MET A 197 16.28 -2.43 12.19
CA MET A 197 16.46 -3.76 11.64
C MET A 197 16.30 -3.70 10.13
N VAL A 198 17.27 -4.25 9.41
CA VAL A 198 17.13 -4.51 7.99
C VAL A 198 17.11 -6.01 7.75
N MET A 199 16.10 -6.48 7.06
CA MET A 199 15.76 -7.89 6.94
C MET A 199 15.43 -8.26 5.49
N ASP A 200 15.69 -9.51 5.13
CA ASP A 200 15.26 -10.07 3.86
C ASP A 200 13.75 -9.93 3.67
N TYR A 201 13.35 -9.65 2.42
CA TYR A 201 11.96 -9.83 2.04
C TYR A 201 11.66 -11.31 1.85
N VAL A 202 10.84 -11.86 2.75
CA VAL A 202 10.34 -13.23 2.64
C VAL A 202 9.07 -13.24 1.81
N LYS A 203 9.15 -13.86 0.64
CA LYS A 203 7.99 -14.10 -0.20
C LYS A 203 7.19 -15.27 0.38
N GLY A 204 5.97 -15.01 0.83
CA GLY A 204 5.10 -16.02 1.41
C GLY A 204 3.78 -15.42 1.91
N GLY A 205 2.87 -16.29 2.34
CA GLY A 205 1.63 -15.93 3.02
C GLY A 205 1.77 -16.03 4.54
N LYS A 206 0.71 -15.66 5.28
CA LYS A 206 0.66 -15.89 6.73
C LYS A 206 0.48 -17.39 7.00
N ALA A 207 0.85 -17.83 8.20
CA ALA A 207 0.65 -19.23 8.61
C ALA A 207 -0.81 -19.68 8.49
N GLN A 208 -1.76 -18.79 8.76
CA GLN A 208 -3.21 -19.03 8.60
C GLN A 208 -3.58 -19.37 7.15
N ASP A 209 -3.01 -18.65 6.18
CA ASP A 209 -3.25 -18.89 4.76
C ASP A 209 -2.69 -20.25 4.34
N ALA A 210 -1.48 -20.58 4.82
CA ALA A 210 -0.83 -21.85 4.53
C ALA A 210 -1.60 -23.04 5.13
N LEU A 211 -2.06 -22.93 6.38
CA LEU A 211 -2.86 -23.97 7.03
C LEU A 211 -4.25 -24.12 6.38
N GLY A 212 -4.88 -23.02 6.00
CA GLY A 212 -6.14 -23.04 5.26
C GLY A 212 -6.01 -23.73 3.91
N ALA A 213 -4.93 -23.46 3.17
CA ALA A 213 -4.63 -24.13 1.92
C ALA A 213 -4.37 -25.64 2.10
N LEU A 214 -3.66 -26.04 3.16
CA LEU A 214 -3.44 -27.46 3.49
C LEU A 214 -4.75 -28.18 3.85
N ALA A 215 -5.67 -27.52 4.56
CA ALA A 215 -6.97 -28.10 4.91
C ALA A 215 -7.92 -28.22 3.71
N ALA A 216 -7.80 -27.30 2.74
CA ALA A 216 -8.66 -27.26 1.56
C ALA A 216 -8.13 -28.07 0.37
N SER A 217 -6.88 -28.55 0.42
CA SER A 217 -6.26 -29.29 -0.68
C SER A 217 -6.06 -30.77 -0.35
N GLU A 218 -5.93 -31.60 -1.40
CA GLU A 218 -5.35 -32.95 -1.28
C GLU A 218 -3.83 -32.87 -1.06
N ALA A 219 -3.39 -32.06 -0.10
CA ALA A 219 -1.97 -31.95 0.23
C ALA A 219 -1.45 -33.34 0.60
N SER A 220 -0.27 -33.67 0.09
CA SER A 220 0.34 -34.95 0.44
C SER A 220 0.56 -35.03 1.97
N ASN A 221 0.35 -36.21 2.56
CA ASN A 221 0.61 -36.45 3.99
C ASN A 221 1.99 -35.94 4.41
N ARG A 222 2.99 -36.07 3.53
CA ARG A 222 4.36 -35.57 3.76
C ARG A 222 4.42 -34.05 3.96
N GLN A 223 3.73 -33.27 3.14
CA GLN A 223 3.72 -31.80 3.26
C GLN A 223 3.04 -31.36 4.56
N VAL A 224 1.90 -31.97 4.88
CA VAL A 224 1.18 -31.72 6.13
C VAL A 224 2.09 -32.01 7.33
N THR A 225 2.67 -33.21 7.39
CA THR A 225 3.60 -33.59 8.47
C THR A 225 4.76 -32.61 8.60
N GLN A 226 5.41 -32.23 7.50
CA GLN A 226 6.53 -31.28 7.53
C GLN A 226 6.10 -29.89 8.04
N THR A 227 4.94 -29.38 7.62
CA THR A 227 4.43 -28.10 8.12
C THR A 227 4.13 -28.17 9.61
N PHE A 228 3.48 -29.22 10.10
CA PHE A 228 3.19 -29.38 11.52
C PHE A 228 4.46 -29.56 12.37
N GLU A 229 5.49 -30.25 11.86
CA GLU A 229 6.80 -30.33 12.51
C GLU A 229 7.45 -28.94 12.65
N GLN A 230 7.38 -28.10 11.61
CA GLN A 230 7.88 -26.73 11.66
C GLN A 230 7.10 -25.87 12.67
N VAL A 231 5.76 -26.00 12.70
CA VAL A 231 4.91 -25.32 13.68
C VAL A 231 5.25 -25.77 15.11
N GLY A 232 5.44 -27.07 15.33
CA GLY A 232 5.84 -27.63 16.63
C GLY A 232 7.18 -27.08 17.11
N ARG A 233 8.19 -27.01 16.23
CA ARG A 233 9.47 -26.37 16.55
C ARG A 233 9.30 -24.89 16.87
N MET A 234 8.43 -24.19 16.15
CA MET A 234 8.18 -22.77 16.39
C MET A 234 7.56 -22.52 17.77
N LEU A 235 6.60 -23.37 18.17
CA LEU A 235 6.01 -23.35 19.52
C LEU A 235 7.07 -23.53 20.61
N VAL A 236 8.00 -24.48 20.44
CA VAL A 236 9.12 -24.66 21.38
C VAL A 236 9.99 -23.40 21.45
N GLY A 237 10.28 -22.78 20.31
CA GLY A 237 11.04 -21.52 20.28
C GLY A 237 10.30 -20.36 20.96
N ASP A 238 8.99 -20.25 20.76
CA ASP A 238 8.15 -19.24 21.43
C ASP A 238 8.16 -19.44 22.96
N LEU A 239 8.12 -20.68 23.44
CA LEU A 239 8.24 -21.00 24.86
C LEU A 239 9.60 -20.61 25.44
N LEU A 240 10.70 -20.97 24.76
CA LEU A 240 12.06 -20.67 25.19
C LEU A 240 12.41 -19.17 25.15
N THR A 241 11.70 -18.40 24.32
CA THR A 241 11.87 -16.95 24.18
C THR A 241 10.82 -16.14 24.94
N TYR A 242 9.88 -16.83 25.60
CA TYR A 242 8.72 -16.23 26.26
C TYR A 242 7.94 -15.29 25.32
N ASN A 243 7.76 -15.72 24.07
CA ASN A 243 7.04 -14.98 23.05
C ASN A 243 5.57 -15.42 22.98
N CYS A 244 4.69 -14.70 23.65
CA CYS A 244 3.26 -14.97 23.69
C CYS A 244 2.48 -14.36 22.53
N ASP A 245 3.13 -13.65 21.60
CA ASP A 245 2.44 -12.90 20.53
C ASP A 245 1.95 -13.81 19.38
N ARG A 246 2.65 -14.92 19.10
CA ARG A 246 2.36 -15.77 17.93
C ARG A 246 1.32 -16.84 18.19
N PHE A 247 1.46 -17.53 19.31
CA PHE A 247 0.53 -18.54 19.77
C PHE A 247 0.01 -18.13 21.13
N ALA A 248 -1.31 -18.08 21.27
CA ALA A 248 -1.93 -17.97 22.57
C ALA A 248 -1.61 -19.24 23.35
N LEU A 249 -0.65 -19.16 24.26
CA LEU A 249 -0.42 -20.22 25.23
C LEU A 249 -1.60 -20.22 26.22
N PRO A 250 -2.19 -21.39 26.54
CA PRO A 250 -3.26 -21.45 27.52
C PRO A 250 -2.82 -20.82 28.85
N PRO A 251 -3.73 -20.13 29.57
CA PRO A 251 -3.40 -19.41 30.82
C PRO A 251 -2.68 -20.29 31.86
N HIS A 252 -3.00 -21.59 31.86
CA HIS A 252 -2.49 -22.59 32.81
C HIS A 252 -0.98 -22.88 32.68
N TRP A 253 -0.30 -22.37 31.65
CA TRP A 253 1.15 -22.50 31.48
C TRP A 253 1.95 -21.37 32.12
N GLY A 254 1.30 -20.28 32.53
CA GLY A 254 1.95 -19.11 33.16
C GLY A 254 1.53 -18.85 34.61
N GLU A 255 0.39 -19.38 35.05
CA GLU A 255 -0.02 -19.32 36.46
C GLU A 255 0.65 -20.46 37.23
N GLY A 256 1.87 -20.20 37.70
CA GLY A 256 2.35 -20.90 38.89
C GLY A 256 1.34 -20.66 40.01
N ASN A 257 0.91 -21.73 40.68
CA ASN A 257 0.05 -21.69 41.87
C ASN A 257 0.51 -20.58 42.85
N GLU A 258 -0.07 -19.38 42.77
CA GLU A 258 -0.07 -18.40 43.87
C GLU A 258 -1.21 -18.73 44.85
N GLY A 259 -1.31 -20.01 45.22
CA GLY A 259 -2.41 -20.54 46.02
C GLY A 259 -2.01 -21.79 46.77
N ASN A 260 -0.91 -21.70 47.54
CA ASN A 260 -0.64 -22.50 48.73
C ASN A 260 0.62 -21.95 49.43
N SER A 261 0.43 -20.82 50.11
CA SER A 261 1.30 -20.34 51.19
C SER A 261 0.43 -19.71 52.26
#